data_AF-A0A7Z8VGN1-F1
#
_entry.id   AF-A0A7Z8VGN1-F1
#
_cell.length_a   1.000
_cell.length_b   1.000
_cell.length_c   1.000
_cell.angle_alpha   90.00
_cell.angle_beta   90.00
_cell.angle_gamma   90.00
#
_symmetry.space_group_name_H-M   'P 1'
#
loop_
_entity.id
_entity.type
_entity.pdbx_description
1 polymer ?
#
loop_
_entity_poly.entity_id
_entity_poly.type
_entity_poly.pdbx_seq_one_letter_code
_entity_poly.pdbx_strand_id
1 'polypeptide(L)' 'MRNIISSQLEIGQVDIASIVIDVSSRDDIPLILLGLQHIYTSKLLKETVFKILQEVIPRKNKTG' A
#
# COMPACT_ATOMS: atom_id res chain seq x y z
N MET A 1 3.01 -14.05 15.24
CA MET A 1 2.60 -12.84 14.50
C MET A 1 2.62 -13.17 13.02
N ARG A 2 1.57 -12.84 12.25
CA ARG A 2 1.58 -13.07 10.80
C ARG A 2 2.49 -12.01 10.17
N ASN A 3 3.61 -12.41 9.56
CA ASN A 3 4.42 -11.50 8.75
C ASN A 3 3.67 -11.24 7.45
N ILE A 4 3.12 -10.04 7.30
CA ILE A 4 2.36 -9.62 6.11
C ILE A 4 3.30 -9.07 5.04
N ILE A 5 4.47 -8.55 5.44
CA ILE A 5 5.50 -8.02 4.55
C ILE A 5 6.82 -8.70 4.94
N SER A 6 7.47 -9.35 3.98
CA SER A 6 8.81 -9.91 4.17
C SER A 6 9.83 -8.78 4.31
N SER A 7 10.82 -8.96 5.19
CA SER A 7 11.92 -7.99 5.31
C SER A 7 12.88 -8.02 4.12
N GLN A 8 12.83 -9.08 3.32
CA GLN A 8 13.67 -9.31 2.16
C GLN A 8 12.79 -9.54 0.93
N LEU A 9 13.19 -8.94 -0.19
CA LEU A 9 12.57 -9.17 -1.50
C LEU A 9 12.98 -10.55 -2.04
N GLU A 10 12.05 -11.21 -2.71
CA GLU A 10 12.30 -12.45 -3.44
C GLU A 10 12.91 -12.17 -4.82
N ILE A 11 13.50 -13.20 -5.43
CA ILE A 11 14.05 -13.09 -6.79
C ILE A 11 12.94 -12.67 -7.76
N GLY A 12 13.19 -11.61 -8.52
CA GLY A 12 12.23 -11.05 -9.48
C GLY A 12 11.28 -10.01 -8.88
N GLN A 13 11.34 -9.72 -7.57
CA GLN A 13 10.63 -8.60 -6.97
C GLN A 13 11.47 -7.32 -7.05
N VAL A 14 10.76 -6.19 -7.06
CA VAL A 14 11.34 -4.85 -7.07
C VAL A 14 10.73 -4.04 -5.93
N ASP A 15 11.53 -3.18 -5.30
CA ASP A 15 11.03 -2.31 -4.24
C ASP A 15 10.05 -1.29 -4.82
N ILE A 16 8.89 -1.11 -4.16
CA ILE A 16 7.84 -0.18 -4.61
C ILE A 16 8.40 1.24 -4.81
N ALA A 17 9.35 1.68 -3.98
CA ALA A 17 9.99 3.00 -4.10
C ALA A 17 10.83 3.16 -5.36
N SER A 18 11.28 2.05 -5.96
CA SER A 18 12.12 2.04 -7.15
C SER A 18 11.33 1.90 -8.47
N ILE A 19 10.01 1.67 -8.40
CA ILE A 19 9.16 1.59 -9.57
C ILE A 19 8.98 3.00 -10.17
N VAL A 20 9.38 3.17 -11.44
CA VAL A 20 9.11 4.41 -12.19
C VAL A 20 7.74 4.29 -12.84
N ILE A 21 6.82 5.17 -12.46
CA ILE A 21 5.45 5.20 -13.00
C ILE A 21 5.41 6.25 -14.13
N ASP A 22 5.06 5.80 -15.33
CA ASP A 22 4.82 6.70 -16.46
C ASP A 22 3.46 7.38 -16.33
N VAL A 23 3.46 8.72 -16.33
CA VAL A 23 2.27 9.57 -16.23
C VAL A 23 1.70 9.99 -17.59
N SER A 24 2.23 9.42 -18.68
CA SER A 24 1.75 9.71 -20.04
C SER A 24 0.34 9.18 -20.32
N SER A 25 -0.13 8.18 -19.55
CA SER A 25 -1.49 7.67 -19.67
C SER A 25 -2.50 8.75 -19.26
N ARG A 26 -3.59 8.86 -20.02
CA ARG A 26 -4.69 9.80 -19.74
C ARG A 26 -5.63 9.33 -18.63
N ASP A 27 -5.56 8.06 -18.27
CA ASP A 27 -6.35 7.52 -17.17
C ASP A 27 -5.82 8.03 -15.83
N ASP A 28 -6.64 7.99 -14.78
CA ASP A 28 -6.23 8.42 -13.44
C ASP A 28 -5.28 7.43 -12.74
N ILE A 29 -5.05 6.25 -13.35
CA ILE A 29 -4.26 5.15 -12.77
C ILE A 29 -2.82 5.58 -12.40
N PRO A 30 -2.02 6.26 -13.24
CA PRO A 30 -0.68 6.68 -12.87
C PRO A 30 -0.67 7.57 -11.62
N LEU A 31 -1.64 8.48 -11.50
CA LEU A 31 -1.73 9.39 -10.35
C LEU A 31 -2.10 8.65 -9.07
N ILE A 32 -3.04 7.69 -9.15
CA ILE A 32 -3.39 6.83 -8.02
C ILE A 32 -2.17 6.02 -7.58
N LEU A 33 -1.45 5.42 -8.51
CA LEU A 33 -0.26 4.61 -8.20
C LEU A 33 0.86 5.47 -7.57
N LEU A 34 1.07 6.69 -8.04
CA LEU A 34 2.02 7.64 -7.42
C LEU A 34 1.62 7.99 -5.99
N GLY A 35 0.33 8.25 -5.75
CA GLY A 35 -0.18 8.50 -4.40
C GLY A 35 0.04 7.30 -3.47
N LEU A 36 -0.25 6.09 -3.95
CA LEU A 36 -0.02 4.85 -3.20
C LEU A 36 1.48 4.60 -2.93
N GLN A 37 2.35 4.85 -3.91
CA GLN A 37 3.80 4.77 -3.75
C GLN A 37 4.30 5.76 -2.70
N HIS A 38 3.78 6.99 -2.69
CA HIS A 38 4.12 8.00 -1.69
C HIS A 38 3.67 7.60 -0.28
N ILE A 39 2.44 7.07 -0.14
CA ILE A 39 1.93 6.54 1.14
C ILE A 39 2.82 5.40 1.63
N TYR A 40 3.23 4.48 0.75
CA TYR A 40 4.03 3.32 1.13
C TYR A 40 5.44 3.69 1.63
N THR A 41 6.10 4.63 0.93
CA THR A 41 7.49 5.04 1.17
C THR A 41 7.63 5.98 2.38
N SER A 42 6.59 6.75 2.71
CA SER A 42 6.55 7.57 3.92
C SER A 42 6.02 6.77 5.12
N LYS A 43 6.89 6.41 6.06
CA LYS A 43 6.52 5.60 7.25
C LYS A 43 5.37 6.24 8.04
N LEU A 44 5.46 7.55 8.35
CA LEU A 44 4.44 8.26 9.12
C LEU A 44 3.09 8.28 8.40
N LEU A 45 3.11 8.52 7.08
CA LEU A 45 1.89 8.57 6.28
C LEU A 45 1.24 7.20 6.19
N LYS A 46 2.04 6.15 5.95
CA LYS A 46 1.59 4.75 5.95
C LYS A 46 0.89 4.38 7.24
N GLU A 47 1.51 4.66 8.39
CA GLU A 47 0.95 4.35 9.72
C GLU A 47 -0.36 5.11 9.95
N THR A 48 -0.42 6.38 9.56
CA THR A 48 -1.62 7.22 9.68
C THR A 48 -2.77 6.67 8.83
N VAL A 49 -2.51 6.35 7.56
CA VAL A 49 -3.50 5.77 6.65
C VAL A 49 -3.98 4.41 7.16
N PHE A 50 -3.08 3.55 7.64
CA PHE A 50 -3.44 2.23 8.16
C PHE A 50 -4.34 2.34 9.39
N LYS A 51 -4.09 3.32 10.26
CA LYS A 51 -4.96 3.59 11.41
C LYS A 51 -6.38 3.96 10.97
N ILE A 52 -6.53 4.83 9.97
CA ILE A 52 -7.84 5.19 9.41
C ILE A 52 -8.52 3.96 8.80
N LEU A 53 -7.77 3.16 8.03
CA LEU A 53 -8.31 1.96 7.41
C LEU A 53 -8.82 0.95 8.43
N GLN A 54 -8.20 0.83 9.61
CA GLN A 54 -8.68 -0.03 10.70
C GLN A 54 -10.08 0.36 11.21
N GLU A 55 -10.46 1.64 11.13
CA GLU A 55 -11.77 2.11 11.57
C GLU A 55 -12.90 1.68 10.62
N VAL A 56 -12.58 1.41 9.35
CA VAL A 56 -13.55 1.01 8.32
C VAL A 56 -13.60 -0.49 8.06
N ILE A 57 -12.74 -1.29 8.71
CA ILE A 57 -12.76 -2.76 8.57
C ILE A 57 -14.09 -3.29 9.13
N PRO A 58 -14.92 -3.98 8.31
CA PRO A 58 -16.15 -4.59 8.80
C PRO A 58 -15.84 -5.58 9.92
N ARG A 59 -16.46 -5.39 11.09
CA ARG A 59 -16.36 -6.36 12.18
C ARG A 59 -17.11 -7.60 11.74
N LYS A 60 -16.46 -8.77 11.77
CA LYS A 60 -17.15 -10.05 11.60
C LYS A 60 -18.27 -10.11 12.63
N ASN A 61 -19.52 -10.12 12.17
CA ASN A 61 -20.64 -10.45 13.04
C ASN A 61 -20.38 -11.88 13.53
N LYS A 62 -20.20 -12.07 14.84
CA LYS A 62 -20.24 -13.40 15.44
C LYS A 62 -21.69 -13.89 15.37
N THR A 63 -22.12 -14.40 14.23
CA THR A 63 -23.30 -15.26 14.16
C THR A 63 -22.86 -16.63 14.65
N GLY A 64 -23.17 -16.90 15.91
CA GLY A 64 -23.30 -18.26 16.44
C GLY A 64 -24.66 -18.84 16.09
#